data_AF-A0A7G9S4I9-F1
#
_entry.id   AF-A0A7G9S4I9-F1
#
_cell.length_a   1.000
_cell.length_b   1.000
_cell.length_c   1.000
_cell.angle_alpha   90.00
_cell.angle_beta   90.00
_cell.angle_gamma   90.00
#
_symmetry.space_group_name_H-M   'P 1'
#
loop_
_entity.id
_entity.type
_entity.pdbx_description
1 polymer ?
#
loop_
_entity_poly.entity_id
_entity_poly.type
_entity_poly.pdbx_seq_one_letter_code
_entity_poly.pdbx_strand_id
1 'polypeptide(L)'
;MQTEQQKFRGPARVVLAAAAIGLGLIVIMTPLSPQGVAVAVGIGIACSGILLIVAPSTQNQTTRSVLPLVAGVMCMVLGAVVALWPDAGAPWLALLVAVAIIVFGIHTATRAIRQRTDQSVASLISAFAAILIGVVAFSWPVLTLSVFRVGFGGWLVFIGAQALLQLIFARRSTRRRPPTRGWIRTAAASLALVLACGFALGSAWIFGGAPLAAPGAFYTPPADVSDTPGTLIRVEPLDSGVPAEAEGYRILYTTTHADGSPAISSGTVLLPARRGTDPLPLISVAHGTTGVDPKCAPSLSATPFSDGAAAALEQMVVEHGWAAVTSDYIGLGTEGPHPYLVGDAEARNVLDATRAAHELADVTLADRTVVWGHSQGGQGALWTGQIADAYAPEITIEGIAAFAPAADLYGLADADKNDAAGKTVSAYIAATWNDLYPELDLDEHLTAGSAVGVERISQLCFNGKDVLAAIIRGTQVTNQVFPDSTLAGEFGDMLKAQTPVGPFPAPVLVAQGLDDPLVKPQLQDRWVEARCAEEEAIDYRTYAGFDHVSVVSKDSPLTPELIDWTLARWSGDAPTPNC
;
A
#
# COMPACT_ATOMS: atom_id res chain seq x y z
N MET A 1 -57.41 -2.58 31.88
CA MET A 1 -56.27 -1.76 31.43
C MET A 1 -55.10 -2.55 30.81
N GLN A 2 -54.79 -3.80 31.21
CA GLN A 2 -53.73 -4.59 30.56
C GLN A 2 -54.03 -5.03 29.11
N THR A 3 -55.31 -5.11 28.74
CA THR A 3 -55.78 -5.62 27.44
C THR A 3 -55.70 -4.61 26.29
N GLU A 4 -55.78 -3.29 26.56
CA GLU A 4 -55.63 -2.26 25.51
C GLU A 4 -54.16 -1.98 25.15
N GLN A 5 -53.26 -2.01 26.14
CA GLN A 5 -51.81 -1.90 25.87
C GLN A 5 -51.28 -3.08 25.03
N GLN A 6 -51.94 -4.23 25.04
CA GLN A 6 -51.55 -5.41 24.26
C GLN A 6 -51.96 -5.28 22.77
N LYS A 7 -53.06 -4.59 22.46
CA LYS A 7 -53.57 -4.40 21.09
C LYS A 7 -52.70 -3.46 20.25
N PHE A 8 -52.16 -2.39 20.83
CA PHE A 8 -51.26 -1.47 20.13
C PHE A 8 -49.82 -2.01 19.93
N ARG A 9 -49.44 -3.07 20.65
CA ARG A 9 -48.07 -3.62 20.63
C ARG A 9 -47.82 -4.67 19.56
N GLY A 10 -48.86 -5.33 19.03
CA GLY A 10 -48.74 -6.31 17.94
C GLY A 10 -48.21 -5.71 16.63
N PRO A 11 -48.85 -4.65 16.10
CA PRO A 11 -48.43 -4.00 14.85
C PRO A 11 -47.00 -3.44 14.93
N ALA A 12 -46.66 -2.76 16.03
CA ALA A 12 -45.32 -2.20 16.24
C ALA A 12 -44.23 -3.28 16.23
N ARG A 13 -44.48 -4.46 16.81
CA ARG A 13 -43.52 -5.59 16.81
C ARG A 13 -43.37 -6.23 15.43
N VAL A 14 -44.45 -6.32 14.66
CA VAL A 14 -44.40 -6.80 13.26
C VAL A 14 -43.57 -5.85 12.41
N VAL A 15 -43.80 -4.54 12.53
CA VAL A 15 -43.05 -3.51 11.81
C VAL A 15 -41.56 -3.56 12.18
N LEU A 16 -41.23 -3.65 13.47
CA LEU A 16 -39.84 -3.76 13.93
C LEU A 16 -39.16 -5.05 13.45
N ALA A 17 -39.87 -6.19 13.46
CA ALA A 17 -39.33 -7.46 12.98
C ALA A 17 -39.10 -7.47 11.45
N ALA A 18 -40.05 -6.93 10.68
CA ALA A 18 -39.92 -6.76 9.24
C ALA A 18 -38.80 -5.77 8.89
N ALA A 19 -38.67 -4.67 9.64
CA ALA A 19 -37.59 -3.70 9.49
C ALA A 19 -36.22 -4.33 9.77
N ALA A 20 -36.10 -5.18 10.80
CA ALA A 20 -34.86 -5.91 11.10
C ALA A 20 -34.47 -6.88 9.97
N ILE A 21 -35.42 -7.59 9.37
CA ILE A 21 -35.17 -8.46 8.21
C ILE A 21 -34.75 -7.63 7.00
N GLY A 22 -35.50 -6.57 6.67
CA GLY A 22 -35.20 -5.70 5.54
C GLY A 22 -33.81 -5.07 5.65
N LEU A 23 -33.49 -4.52 6.83
CA LEU A 23 -32.17 -3.96 7.11
C LEU A 23 -31.07 -5.04 7.00
N GLY A 24 -31.29 -6.23 7.58
CA GLY A 24 -30.32 -7.31 7.50
C GLY A 24 -30.04 -7.77 6.06
N LEU A 25 -31.07 -7.87 5.22
CA LEU A 25 -30.92 -8.21 3.81
C LEU A 25 -30.20 -7.11 3.02
N ILE A 26 -30.53 -5.83 3.26
CA ILE A 26 -29.84 -4.70 2.65
C ILE A 26 -28.36 -4.71 3.04
N VAL A 27 -28.06 -4.87 4.34
CA VAL A 27 -26.68 -4.92 4.85
C VAL A 27 -25.88 -6.07 4.23
N ILE A 28 -26.50 -7.21 3.93
CA ILE A 28 -25.84 -8.34 3.25
C ILE A 28 -25.63 -8.04 1.75
N MET A 29 -26.67 -7.60 1.06
CA MET A 29 -26.72 -7.56 -0.41
C MET A 29 -26.06 -6.30 -1.00
N THR A 30 -25.99 -5.21 -0.25
CA THR A 30 -25.40 -3.95 -0.72
C THR A 30 -23.90 -3.94 -0.44
N PRO A 31 -23.02 -3.79 -1.45
CA PRO A 31 -21.59 -3.59 -1.19
C PRO A 31 -21.41 -2.25 -0.47
N LEU A 32 -21.01 -2.31 0.80
CA LEU A 32 -20.75 -1.13 1.63
C LEU A 32 -19.25 -0.94 1.79
N SER A 33 -18.79 0.31 1.68
CA SER A 33 -17.44 0.69 2.10
C SER A 33 -17.26 0.48 3.62
N PRO A 34 -16.03 0.49 4.16
CA PRO A 34 -15.80 0.45 5.60
C PRO A 34 -16.63 1.50 6.38
N GLN A 35 -16.73 2.71 5.83
CA GLN A 35 -17.55 3.82 6.35
C GLN A 35 -19.04 3.45 6.33
N GLY A 36 -19.53 2.91 5.20
CA GLY A 36 -20.91 2.44 5.08
C GLY A 36 -21.24 1.31 6.07
N VAL A 37 -20.29 0.40 6.34
CA VAL A 37 -20.42 -0.62 7.38
C VAL A 37 -20.55 0.04 8.75
N ALA A 38 -19.67 0.99 9.08
CA ALA A 38 -19.72 1.71 10.35
C ALA A 38 -21.07 2.40 10.56
N VAL A 39 -21.59 3.11 9.56
CA VAL A 39 -22.91 3.74 9.61
C VAL A 39 -24.02 2.72 9.84
N ALA A 40 -24.08 1.66 9.03
CA ALA A 40 -25.14 0.66 9.12
C ALA A 40 -25.14 -0.08 10.47
N VAL A 41 -23.94 -0.44 10.94
CA VAL A 41 -23.76 -1.10 12.24
C VAL A 41 -24.07 -0.13 13.38
N GLY A 42 -23.60 1.11 13.32
CA GLY A 42 -23.87 2.14 14.33
C GLY A 42 -25.37 2.39 14.51
N ILE A 43 -26.11 2.53 13.41
CA ILE A 43 -27.57 2.60 13.42
C ILE A 43 -28.17 1.35 14.06
N GLY A 44 -27.70 0.16 13.69
CA GLY A 44 -28.16 -1.11 14.26
C GLY A 44 -27.91 -1.24 15.77
N ILE A 45 -26.75 -0.79 16.26
CA ILE A 45 -26.41 -0.76 17.69
C ILE A 45 -27.33 0.23 18.41
N ALA A 46 -27.55 1.41 17.84
CA ALA A 46 -28.44 2.42 18.43
C ALA A 46 -29.89 1.92 18.52
N CYS A 47 -30.41 1.31 17.46
CA CYS A 47 -31.73 0.67 17.45
C CYS A 47 -31.82 -0.47 18.49
N SER A 48 -30.76 -1.27 18.65
CA SER A 48 -30.70 -2.32 19.66
C SER A 48 -30.75 -1.76 21.08
N GLY A 49 -30.08 -0.62 21.32
CA GLY A 49 -30.16 0.12 22.58
C GLY A 49 -31.58 0.59 22.90
N ILE A 50 -32.29 1.15 21.90
CA ILE A 50 -33.70 1.52 22.03
C ILE A 50 -34.56 0.30 22.37
N LEU A 51 -34.34 -0.83 21.70
CA LEU A 51 -35.08 -2.07 21.96
C LEU A 51 -34.82 -2.60 23.37
N LEU A 52 -33.60 -2.50 23.91
CA LEU A 52 -33.30 -2.90 25.30
C LEU A 52 -34.06 -2.05 26.33
N ILE A 53 -34.28 -0.77 26.04
CA ILE A 53 -35.04 0.15 26.91
C ILE A 53 -36.55 -0.13 26.82
N VAL A 54 -37.05 -0.41 25.61
CA VAL A 54 -38.50 -0.54 25.33
C VAL A 54 -39.03 -1.96 25.53
N ALA A 55 -38.18 -2.99 25.41
CA ALA A 55 -38.59 -4.38 25.59
C ALA A 55 -38.99 -4.65 27.05
N PRO A 56 -40.19 -5.19 27.31
CA PRO A 56 -40.59 -5.50 28.68
C PRO A 56 -39.70 -6.62 29.22
N SER A 57 -39.12 -6.40 30.40
CA SER A 57 -38.50 -7.45 31.22
C SER A 57 -39.43 -8.66 31.29
N THR A 58 -39.04 -9.76 30.65
CA THR A 58 -39.77 -11.03 30.70
C THR A 58 -39.55 -11.75 32.03
N GLN A 59 -38.70 -11.20 32.90
CA GLN A 59 -38.50 -11.73 34.25
C GLN A 59 -39.49 -11.08 35.22
N ASN A 60 -40.26 -11.97 35.85
CA ASN A 60 -41.16 -11.73 36.97
C ASN A 60 -40.32 -11.42 38.24
N GLN A 61 -39.48 -10.38 38.19
CA GLN A 61 -38.67 -9.93 39.31
C GLN A 61 -39.20 -8.59 39.82
N THR A 62 -39.47 -8.55 41.11
CA THR A 62 -40.06 -7.45 41.89
C THR A 62 -39.13 -6.23 42.05
N THR A 63 -37.96 -6.21 41.40
CA THR A 63 -37.00 -5.10 41.40
C THR A 63 -36.72 -4.65 39.97
N ARG A 64 -37.00 -3.37 39.66
CA ARG A 64 -36.56 -2.75 38.40
C ARG A 64 -35.03 -2.64 38.43
N SER A 65 -34.33 -3.58 37.83
CA SER A 65 -32.90 -3.45 37.58
C SER A 65 -32.64 -2.25 36.66
N VAL A 66 -31.75 -1.35 37.06
CA VAL A 66 -31.33 -0.18 36.24
C VAL A 66 -30.37 -0.61 35.12
N LEU A 67 -29.85 -1.82 35.18
CA LEU A 67 -28.84 -2.34 34.26
C LEU A 67 -29.25 -2.33 32.77
N PRO A 68 -30.49 -2.72 32.38
CA PRO A 68 -30.91 -2.68 30.98
C PRO A 68 -31.05 -1.25 30.44
N LEU A 69 -31.43 -0.29 31.29
CA LEU A 69 -31.51 1.12 30.93
C LEU A 69 -30.13 1.68 30.65
N VAL A 70 -29.16 1.43 31.55
CA VAL A 70 -27.77 1.89 31.38
C VAL A 70 -27.14 1.24 30.15
N ALA A 71 -27.29 -0.07 29.97
CA ALA A 71 -26.80 -0.78 28.79
C ALA A 71 -27.44 -0.25 27.49
N GLY A 72 -28.76 0.00 27.49
CA GLY A 72 -29.47 0.56 26.35
C GLY A 72 -28.99 1.96 25.97
N VAL A 73 -28.80 2.85 26.95
CA VAL A 73 -28.26 4.20 26.73
C VAL A 73 -26.83 4.14 26.21
N MET A 74 -25.96 3.28 26.78
CA MET A 74 -24.59 3.11 26.28
C MET A 74 -24.58 2.62 24.83
N CYS A 75 -25.42 1.66 24.46
CA CYS A 75 -25.55 1.22 23.06
C CYS A 75 -26.05 2.34 22.15
N MET A 76 -27.02 3.15 22.59
CA MET A 76 -27.48 4.30 21.81
C MET A 76 -26.38 5.32 21.54
N VAL A 77 -25.64 5.71 22.59
CA VAL A 77 -24.53 6.67 22.46
C VAL A 77 -23.43 6.10 21.57
N LEU A 78 -22.99 4.86 21.83
CA LEU A 78 -21.96 4.20 21.04
C LEU A 78 -22.36 4.07 19.56
N GLY A 79 -23.59 3.62 19.30
CA GLY A 79 -24.12 3.48 17.94
C GLY A 79 -24.21 4.82 17.21
N ALA A 80 -24.62 5.89 17.90
CA ALA A 80 -24.67 7.24 17.35
C ALA A 80 -23.27 7.77 17.02
N VAL A 81 -22.29 7.61 17.91
CA VAL A 81 -20.90 8.04 17.66
C VAL A 81 -20.32 7.32 16.43
N VAL A 82 -20.47 6.00 16.34
CA VAL A 82 -19.96 5.21 15.21
C VAL A 82 -20.65 5.60 13.89
N ALA A 83 -21.94 5.95 13.92
CA ALA A 83 -22.69 6.32 12.72
C ALA A 83 -22.49 7.78 12.28
N LEU A 84 -22.29 8.71 13.22
CA LEU A 84 -22.12 10.14 12.91
C LEU A 84 -20.69 10.50 12.51
N TRP A 85 -19.71 9.64 12.83
CA TRP A 85 -18.31 9.88 12.53
C TRP A 85 -17.69 8.68 11.82
N PRO A 86 -18.08 8.39 10.57
CA PRO A 86 -17.76 7.13 9.92
C PRO A 86 -16.26 6.89 9.68
N ASP A 87 -15.48 7.94 9.42
CA ASP A 87 -14.03 7.82 9.18
C ASP A 87 -13.28 7.37 10.44
N ALA A 88 -13.64 7.90 11.61
CA ALA A 88 -13.14 7.40 12.88
C ALA A 88 -13.85 6.09 13.29
N GLY A 89 -15.14 5.97 13.00
CA GLY A 89 -16.01 4.87 13.41
C GLY A 89 -15.63 3.53 12.82
N ALA A 90 -15.21 3.49 11.55
CA ALA A 90 -14.79 2.26 10.86
C ALA A 90 -13.58 1.58 11.51
N PRO A 91 -12.42 2.24 11.70
CA PRO A 91 -11.26 1.63 12.35
C PRO A 91 -11.57 1.25 13.80
N TRP A 92 -12.30 2.08 14.56
CA TRP A 92 -12.74 1.75 15.91
C TRP A 92 -13.64 0.51 15.95
N LEU A 93 -14.59 0.41 15.02
CA LEU A 93 -15.48 -0.75 14.94
C LEU A 93 -14.70 -2.03 14.62
N ALA A 94 -13.75 -1.98 13.68
CA ALA A 94 -12.90 -3.13 13.35
C ALA A 94 -12.12 -3.63 14.59
N LEU A 95 -11.50 -2.69 15.32
CA LEU A 95 -10.80 -2.94 16.57
C LEU A 95 -11.71 -3.57 17.64
N LEU A 96 -12.88 -2.97 17.86
CA LEU A 96 -13.86 -3.46 18.85
C LEU A 96 -14.36 -4.86 18.51
N VAL A 97 -14.59 -5.17 17.23
CA VAL A 97 -14.98 -6.51 16.78
C VAL A 97 -13.87 -7.51 17.07
N ALA A 98 -12.61 -7.20 16.72
CA ALA A 98 -11.47 -8.07 17.00
C ALA A 98 -11.33 -8.36 18.51
N VAL A 99 -11.38 -7.31 19.35
CA VAL A 99 -11.33 -7.43 20.81
C VAL A 99 -12.50 -8.24 21.36
N ALA A 100 -13.72 -8.01 20.88
CA ALA A 100 -14.91 -8.73 21.33
C ALA A 100 -14.81 -10.24 21.03
N ILE A 101 -14.27 -10.62 19.87
CA ILE A 101 -14.03 -12.01 19.50
C ILE A 101 -13.02 -12.67 20.46
N ILE A 102 -11.92 -11.98 20.80
CA ILE A 102 -10.93 -12.48 21.76
C ILE A 102 -11.54 -12.66 23.15
N VAL A 103 -12.24 -11.63 23.64
CA VAL A 103 -12.90 -11.66 24.97
C VAL A 103 -13.93 -12.79 25.03
N PHE A 104 -14.70 -13.01 23.96
CA PHE A 104 -15.62 -14.13 23.85
C PHE A 104 -14.89 -15.47 23.93
N GLY A 105 -13.76 -15.62 23.25
CA GLY A 105 -12.90 -16.80 23.33
C GLY A 105 -12.40 -17.06 24.75
N ILE A 106 -11.84 -16.04 25.42
CA ILE A 106 -11.35 -16.14 26.81
C ILE A 106 -12.50 -16.50 27.78
N HIS A 107 -13.65 -15.86 27.64
CA HIS A 107 -14.82 -16.18 28.46
C HIS A 107 -15.28 -17.63 28.26
N THR A 108 -15.29 -18.11 27.02
CA THR A 108 -15.65 -19.49 26.68
C THR A 108 -14.66 -20.49 27.28
N ALA A 109 -13.35 -20.21 27.20
CA ALA A 109 -12.31 -21.04 27.80
C ALA A 109 -12.45 -21.11 29.33
N THR A 110 -12.57 -19.96 30.00
CA THR A 110 -12.68 -19.90 31.47
C THR A 110 -13.92 -20.64 31.97
N ARG A 111 -15.05 -20.52 31.26
CA ARG A 111 -16.28 -21.26 31.58
C ARG A 111 -16.10 -22.77 31.38
N ALA A 112 -15.47 -23.19 30.29
CA ALA A 112 -15.18 -24.60 30.01
C ALA A 112 -14.29 -25.23 31.10
N ILE A 113 -13.24 -24.52 31.53
CA ILE A 113 -12.32 -24.95 32.59
C ILE A 113 -13.05 -25.08 33.92
N ARG A 114 -13.91 -24.11 34.27
CA ARG A 114 -14.66 -24.10 35.55
C ARG A 114 -15.72 -25.19 35.63
N GLN A 115 -16.40 -25.50 34.53
CA GLN A 115 -17.56 -26.41 34.55
C GLN A 115 -17.18 -27.90 34.43
N ARG A 116 -15.96 -28.26 33.99
CA ARG A 116 -15.43 -29.65 33.89
C ARG A 116 -16.48 -30.69 33.43
N THR A 117 -17.23 -30.37 32.39
CA THR A 117 -18.22 -31.29 31.77
C THR A 117 -17.60 -32.06 30.59
N ASP A 118 -18.24 -33.13 30.12
CA ASP A 118 -17.83 -33.86 28.90
C ASP A 118 -17.76 -32.96 27.64
N GLN A 119 -18.35 -31.76 27.69
CA GLN A 119 -18.34 -30.77 26.60
C GLN A 119 -17.18 -29.77 26.70
N SER A 120 -16.30 -29.90 27.69
CA SER A 120 -15.22 -28.93 27.96
C SER A 120 -14.18 -28.92 26.83
N VAL A 121 -13.89 -30.06 26.20
CA VAL A 121 -12.90 -30.17 25.12
C VAL A 121 -13.33 -29.38 23.87
N ALA A 122 -14.55 -29.62 23.36
CA ALA A 122 -15.05 -28.88 22.19
C ALA A 122 -15.16 -27.37 22.45
N SER A 123 -15.50 -26.99 23.69
CA SER A 123 -15.59 -25.59 24.11
C SER A 123 -14.20 -24.93 24.17
N LEU A 124 -13.18 -25.63 24.66
CA LEU A 124 -11.79 -25.16 24.65
C LEU A 124 -11.26 -25.01 23.22
N ILE A 125 -11.49 -25.99 22.34
CA ILE A 125 -11.09 -25.91 20.92
C ILE A 125 -11.73 -24.69 20.25
N SER A 126 -13.04 -24.49 20.46
CA SER A 126 -13.75 -23.32 19.91
C SER A 126 -13.24 -22.01 20.50
N ALA A 127 -12.86 -21.98 21.78
CA ALA A 127 -12.28 -20.82 22.43
C ALA A 127 -10.92 -20.43 21.83
N PHE A 128 -10.03 -21.41 21.60
CA PHE A 128 -8.77 -21.18 20.91
C PHE A 128 -8.98 -20.69 19.48
N ALA A 129 -9.91 -21.29 18.74
CA ALA A 129 -10.24 -20.84 17.39
C ALA A 129 -10.72 -19.38 17.40
N ALA A 130 -11.60 -19.01 18.34
CA ALA A 130 -12.07 -17.63 18.48
C ALA A 130 -10.92 -16.66 18.82
N ILE A 131 -10.06 -16.99 19.79
CA ILE A 131 -8.90 -16.14 20.12
C ILE A 131 -8.00 -15.94 18.90
N LEU A 132 -7.71 -17.01 18.16
CA LEU A 132 -6.86 -16.95 16.97
C LEU A 132 -7.49 -16.09 15.87
N ILE A 133 -8.78 -16.26 15.58
CA ILE A 133 -9.52 -15.41 14.64
C ILE A 133 -9.49 -13.95 15.08
N GLY A 134 -9.67 -13.68 16.38
CA GLY A 134 -9.62 -12.34 16.93
C GLY A 134 -8.25 -11.68 16.80
N VAL A 135 -7.15 -12.44 16.96
CA VAL A 135 -5.80 -11.95 16.70
C VAL A 135 -5.60 -11.62 15.22
N VAL A 136 -6.02 -12.52 14.32
CA VAL A 136 -5.89 -12.27 12.88
C VAL A 136 -6.71 -11.08 12.42
N ALA A 137 -7.88 -10.83 13.02
CA ALA A 137 -8.74 -9.69 12.71
C ALA A 137 -8.03 -8.32 12.84
N PHE A 138 -7.00 -8.19 13.71
CA PHE A 138 -6.18 -6.97 13.82
C PHE A 138 -5.32 -6.66 12.60
N SER A 139 -4.94 -7.68 11.83
CA SER A 139 -4.17 -7.53 10.59
C SER A 139 -5.06 -7.31 9.38
N TRP A 140 -6.38 -7.50 9.55
CA TRP A 140 -7.37 -7.50 8.48
C TRP A 140 -8.60 -6.64 8.84
N PRO A 141 -8.45 -5.35 9.20
CA PRO A 141 -9.57 -4.52 9.65
C PRO A 141 -10.71 -4.39 8.63
N VAL A 142 -10.41 -4.18 7.34
CA VAL A 142 -11.44 -4.04 6.30
C VAL A 142 -12.16 -5.36 6.03
N LEU A 143 -11.41 -6.46 5.97
CA LEU A 143 -12.02 -7.80 5.85
C LEU A 143 -12.82 -8.16 7.11
N THR A 144 -12.35 -7.78 8.30
CA THR A 144 -13.06 -7.96 9.57
C THR A 144 -14.40 -7.24 9.54
N LEU A 145 -14.44 -5.98 9.08
CA LEU A 145 -15.68 -5.24 8.89
C LEU A 145 -16.60 -5.90 7.86
N SER A 146 -16.04 -6.43 6.77
CA SER A 146 -16.80 -7.11 5.71
C SER A 146 -17.45 -8.41 6.21
N VAL A 147 -16.69 -9.24 6.93
CA VAL A 147 -17.20 -10.47 7.54
C VAL A 147 -18.20 -10.15 8.65
N PHE A 148 -17.89 -9.14 9.47
CA PHE A 148 -18.79 -8.69 10.52
C PHE A 148 -20.11 -8.16 9.95
N ARG A 149 -20.08 -7.39 8.85
CA ARG A 149 -21.27 -6.91 8.13
C ARG A 149 -22.19 -8.07 7.76
N VAL A 150 -21.65 -9.10 7.11
CA VAL A 150 -22.43 -10.28 6.68
C VAL A 150 -22.98 -11.04 7.89
N GLY A 151 -22.15 -11.24 8.92
CA GLY A 151 -22.57 -11.90 10.16
C GLY A 151 -23.66 -11.13 10.90
N PHE A 152 -23.52 -9.81 11.01
CA PHE A 152 -24.46 -8.91 11.65
C PHE A 152 -25.78 -8.83 10.88
N GLY A 153 -25.73 -8.70 9.55
CA GLY A 153 -26.92 -8.73 8.70
C GLY A 153 -27.66 -10.07 8.82
N GLY A 154 -26.94 -11.20 8.84
CA GLY A 154 -27.53 -12.51 9.06
C GLY A 154 -28.18 -12.65 10.44
N TRP A 155 -27.55 -12.08 11.46
CA TRP A 155 -28.10 -12.01 12.82
C TRP A 155 -29.39 -11.18 12.89
N LEU A 156 -29.45 -10.02 12.23
CA LEU A 156 -30.65 -9.19 12.14
C LEU A 156 -31.81 -9.93 11.46
N VAL A 157 -31.53 -10.61 10.34
CA VAL A 157 -32.52 -11.46 9.66
C VAL A 157 -33.02 -12.57 10.58
N PHE A 158 -32.11 -13.25 11.29
CA PHE A 158 -32.46 -14.32 12.21
C PHE A 158 -33.37 -13.82 13.36
N ILE A 159 -33.01 -12.71 14.02
CA ILE A 159 -33.81 -12.13 15.10
C ILE A 159 -35.18 -11.67 14.58
N GLY A 160 -35.22 -10.95 13.46
CA GLY A 160 -36.48 -10.51 12.86
C GLY A 160 -37.39 -11.68 12.50
N ALA A 161 -36.84 -12.73 11.88
CA ALA A 161 -37.56 -13.96 11.55
C ALA A 161 -38.07 -14.67 12.82
N GLN A 162 -37.24 -14.79 13.86
CA GLN A 162 -37.66 -15.39 15.13
C GLN A 162 -38.79 -14.58 15.79
N ALA A 163 -38.70 -13.24 15.78
CA ALA A 163 -39.75 -12.38 16.32
C ALA A 163 -41.07 -12.54 15.56
N LEU A 164 -41.03 -12.61 14.23
CA LEU A 164 -42.20 -12.91 13.39
C LEU A 164 -42.77 -14.30 13.67
N LEU A 165 -41.92 -15.33 13.74
CA LEU A 165 -42.34 -16.70 14.07
C LEU A 165 -42.97 -16.79 15.46
N GLN A 166 -42.47 -16.05 16.45
CA GLN A 166 -43.07 -15.99 17.78
C GLN A 166 -44.45 -15.33 17.77
N LEU A 167 -44.69 -14.34 16.89
CA LEU A 167 -45.99 -13.71 16.70
C LEU A 167 -46.98 -14.63 15.97
N ILE A 168 -46.51 -15.39 14.97
CA ILE A 168 -47.32 -16.33 14.18
C ILE A 168 -47.64 -17.62 14.97
N PHE A 169 -46.65 -18.17 15.66
CA PHE A 169 -46.73 -19.45 16.38
C PHE A 169 -46.88 -19.29 17.89
N ALA A 170 -47.46 -18.18 18.36
CA ALA A 170 -47.69 -17.88 19.79
C ALA A 170 -48.48 -18.97 20.55
N ARG A 171 -49.00 -20.00 19.87
CA ARG A 171 -49.52 -21.22 20.45
C ARG A 171 -49.08 -22.45 19.67
N ARG A 172 -47.89 -23.01 19.99
CA ARG A 172 -47.66 -24.46 20.18
C ARG A 172 -46.17 -24.79 20.35
N SER A 173 -45.93 -25.79 21.20
CA SER A 173 -44.78 -26.69 21.24
C SER A 173 -43.52 -26.25 22.01
N THR A 174 -43.44 -26.69 23.26
CA THR A 174 -42.20 -27.13 23.93
C THR A 174 -41.71 -28.43 23.30
N ARG A 175 -41.13 -28.39 22.09
CA ARG A 175 -40.38 -29.55 21.58
C ARG A 175 -38.99 -29.52 22.18
N ARG A 176 -38.67 -30.48 23.05
CA ARG A 176 -37.29 -30.75 23.48
C ARG A 176 -36.45 -31.02 22.22
N ARG A 177 -35.43 -30.19 21.99
CA ARG A 177 -34.45 -30.44 20.91
C ARG A 177 -33.80 -31.81 21.17
N PRO A 178 -33.65 -32.68 20.17
CA PRO A 178 -32.90 -33.92 20.34
C PRO A 178 -31.46 -33.57 20.77
N PRO A 179 -30.85 -34.34 21.68
CA PRO A 179 -29.46 -34.10 22.07
C PRO A 179 -28.58 -34.24 20.82
N THR A 180 -27.94 -33.14 20.42
CA THR A 180 -26.91 -33.18 19.37
C THR A 180 -25.80 -34.13 19.85
N ARG A 181 -25.49 -35.15 19.05
CA ARG A 181 -24.43 -36.12 19.38
C ARG A 181 -23.11 -35.36 19.63
N GLY A 182 -22.47 -35.59 20.78
CA GLY A 182 -21.29 -34.82 21.23
C GLY A 182 -20.15 -34.78 20.22
N TRP A 183 -19.96 -35.84 19.43
CA TRP A 183 -18.92 -35.90 18.39
C TRP A 183 -19.13 -34.88 17.26
N ILE A 184 -20.36 -34.52 16.90
CA ILE A 184 -20.64 -33.52 15.84
C ILE A 184 -20.13 -32.14 16.27
N ARG A 185 -20.28 -31.81 17.56
CA ARG A 185 -19.80 -30.55 18.13
C ARG A 185 -18.28 -30.51 18.19
N THR A 186 -17.64 -31.61 18.59
CA THR A 186 -16.19 -31.70 18.59
C THR A 186 -15.64 -31.62 17.16
N ALA A 187 -16.26 -32.30 16.20
CA ALA A 187 -15.86 -32.22 14.79
C ALA A 187 -15.99 -30.80 14.23
N ALA A 188 -17.10 -30.10 14.51
CA ALA A 188 -17.28 -28.71 14.10
C ALA A 188 -16.28 -27.76 14.77
N ALA A 189 -16.00 -27.94 16.06
CA ALA A 189 -15.00 -27.14 16.78
C ALA A 189 -13.59 -27.37 16.21
N SER A 190 -13.21 -28.63 15.95
CA SER A 190 -11.93 -28.97 15.34
C SER A 190 -11.79 -28.38 13.94
N LEU A 191 -12.85 -28.44 13.12
CA LEU A 191 -12.85 -27.80 11.80
C LEU A 191 -12.67 -26.27 11.92
N ALA A 192 -13.37 -25.62 12.86
CA ALA A 192 -13.22 -24.19 13.11
C ALA A 192 -11.78 -23.83 13.52
N LEU A 193 -11.14 -24.66 14.36
CA LEU A 193 -9.75 -24.46 14.75
C LEU A 193 -8.79 -24.66 13.56
N VAL A 194 -9.00 -25.69 12.73
CA VAL A 194 -8.18 -25.92 11.53
C VAL A 194 -8.28 -24.73 10.57
N LEU A 195 -9.48 -24.22 10.32
CA LEU A 195 -9.70 -23.03 9.50
C LEU A 195 -9.04 -21.78 10.10
N ALA A 196 -9.15 -21.58 11.42
CA ALA A 196 -8.50 -20.48 12.12
C ALA A 196 -6.96 -20.56 12.01
N CYS A 197 -6.39 -21.75 12.19
CA CYS A 197 -4.96 -21.98 12.01
C CYS A 197 -4.51 -21.74 10.57
N GLY A 198 -5.28 -22.23 9.58
CA GLY A 198 -4.99 -21.97 8.17
C GLY A 198 -5.00 -20.47 7.84
N PHE A 199 -5.99 -19.74 8.36
CA PHE A 199 -6.08 -18.29 8.15
C PHE A 199 -4.94 -17.52 8.85
N ALA A 200 -4.56 -17.93 10.06
CA ALA A 200 -3.44 -17.35 10.78
C ALA A 200 -2.10 -17.59 10.07
N LEU A 201 -1.86 -18.83 9.61
CA LEU A 201 -0.65 -19.18 8.85
C LEU A 201 -0.60 -18.46 7.50
N GLY A 202 -1.72 -18.38 6.78
CA GLY A 202 -1.81 -17.61 5.54
C GLY A 202 -1.54 -16.12 5.75
N SER A 203 -2.11 -15.54 6.81
CA SER A 203 -1.87 -14.14 7.18
C SER A 203 -0.41 -13.88 7.54
N ALA A 204 0.21 -14.79 8.30
CA ALA A 204 1.63 -14.69 8.65
C ALA A 204 2.53 -14.86 7.42
N TRP A 205 2.14 -15.69 6.45
CA TRP A 205 2.89 -15.84 5.20
C TRP A 205 2.81 -14.58 4.31
N ILE A 206 1.62 -13.97 4.19
CA ILE A 206 1.41 -12.73 3.43
C ILE A 206 2.13 -11.56 4.09
N PHE A 207 1.96 -11.37 5.40
CA PHE A 207 2.44 -10.17 6.10
C PHE A 207 3.79 -10.33 6.78
N GLY A 208 4.38 -11.53 6.75
CA GLY A 208 5.67 -11.82 7.37
C GLY A 208 6.87 -11.21 6.65
N GLY A 209 6.65 -10.61 5.46
CA GLY A 209 7.71 -9.98 4.67
C GLY A 209 8.73 -10.98 4.12
N ALA A 210 9.57 -10.54 3.19
CA ALA A 210 10.79 -11.25 2.82
C ALA A 210 11.85 -10.95 3.88
N PRO A 211 12.61 -11.95 4.36
CA PRO A 211 13.80 -11.67 5.14
C PRO A 211 14.78 -10.94 4.22
N LEU A 212 14.87 -9.62 4.36
CA LEU A 212 15.81 -8.78 3.65
C LEU A 212 17.05 -8.55 4.51
N ALA A 213 18.20 -8.46 3.87
CA ALA A 213 19.43 -8.13 4.55
C ALA A 213 19.34 -6.69 5.06
N ALA A 214 19.64 -6.48 6.34
CA ALA A 214 19.86 -5.13 6.85
C ALA A 214 21.14 -4.56 6.21
N PRO A 215 21.23 -3.23 6.01
CA PRO A 215 22.46 -2.62 5.55
C PRO A 215 23.64 -2.96 6.45
N GLY A 216 24.68 -3.54 5.86
CA GLY A 216 25.93 -3.89 6.54
C GLY A 216 26.95 -2.76 6.56
N ALA A 217 28.17 -3.09 6.99
CA ALA A 217 29.27 -2.11 7.11
C ALA A 217 29.58 -1.37 5.80
N PHE A 218 29.32 -1.98 4.63
CA PHE A 218 29.51 -1.34 3.33
C PHE A 218 28.77 0.00 3.23
N TYR A 219 27.54 0.08 3.74
CA TYR A 219 26.65 1.24 3.60
C TYR A 219 26.89 2.33 4.63
N THR A 220 27.70 2.06 5.66
CA THR A 220 28.07 3.08 6.65
C THR A 220 29.31 3.81 6.16
N PRO A 221 29.25 5.11 5.81
CA PRO A 221 30.42 5.86 5.35
C PRO A 221 31.48 6.00 6.46
N PRO A 222 32.76 6.26 6.12
CA PRO A 222 33.74 6.68 7.12
C PRO A 222 33.37 8.07 7.68
N ALA A 223 33.96 8.45 8.83
CA ALA A 223 33.65 9.73 9.47
C ALA A 223 34.13 10.97 8.70
N ASP A 224 35.09 10.79 7.79
CA ASP A 224 35.65 11.84 6.94
C ASP A 224 35.38 11.44 5.48
N VAL A 225 34.41 12.11 4.85
CA VAL A 225 34.00 11.93 3.45
C VAL A 225 34.01 13.28 2.77
N SER A 226 34.27 13.28 1.46
CA SER A 226 34.19 14.49 0.64
C SER A 226 32.76 15.06 0.67
N ASP A 227 32.62 16.37 0.75
CA ASP A 227 31.34 17.06 0.50
C ASP A 227 31.08 17.27 -1.00
N THR A 228 32.02 16.88 -1.87
CA THR A 228 31.87 17.02 -3.33
C THR A 228 30.88 15.97 -3.81
N PRO A 229 29.78 16.34 -4.49
CA PRO A 229 28.82 15.37 -5.00
C PRO A 229 29.43 14.44 -6.04
N GLY A 230 29.04 13.16 -6.02
CA GLY A 230 29.48 12.15 -6.98
C GLY A 230 30.87 11.56 -6.73
N THR A 231 31.47 11.77 -5.56
CA THR A 231 32.75 11.13 -5.20
C THR A 231 32.52 9.67 -4.82
N LEU A 232 33.28 8.75 -5.42
CA LEU A 232 33.23 7.33 -5.09
C LEU A 232 33.95 7.06 -3.76
N ILE A 233 33.22 6.49 -2.80
CA ILE A 233 33.75 6.16 -1.46
C ILE A 233 34.19 4.70 -1.40
N ARG A 234 33.37 3.78 -1.93
CA ARG A 234 33.64 2.33 -1.93
C ARG A 234 33.06 1.66 -3.16
N VAL A 235 33.70 0.55 -3.53
CA VAL A 235 33.22 -0.37 -4.56
C VAL A 235 33.41 -1.81 -4.07
N GLU A 236 32.40 -2.65 -4.29
CA GLU A 236 32.47 -4.10 -4.05
C GLU A 236 31.82 -4.86 -5.21
N PRO A 237 32.36 -6.00 -5.65
CA PRO A 237 31.72 -6.83 -6.67
C PRO A 237 30.39 -7.41 -6.15
N LEU A 238 29.43 -7.57 -7.05
CA LEU A 238 28.16 -8.27 -6.81
C LEU A 238 28.24 -9.67 -7.42
N ASP A 239 27.98 -10.70 -6.62
CA ASP A 239 27.99 -12.10 -7.08
C ASP A 239 26.59 -12.66 -7.39
N SER A 240 25.53 -11.94 -7.02
CA SER A 240 24.14 -12.39 -7.15
C SER A 240 23.31 -11.47 -8.03
N GLY A 241 22.48 -12.08 -8.90
CA GLY A 241 21.55 -11.35 -9.76
C GLY A 241 22.21 -10.57 -10.90
N VAL A 242 23.51 -10.78 -11.14
CA VAL A 242 24.23 -10.28 -12.32
C VAL A 242 23.95 -11.19 -13.52
N PRO A 243 23.55 -10.64 -14.69
CA PRO A 243 23.41 -11.41 -15.92
C PRO A 243 24.68 -12.13 -16.35
N ALA A 244 24.52 -13.20 -17.13
CA ALA A 244 25.66 -13.88 -17.75
C ALA A 244 26.39 -12.93 -18.74
N GLU A 245 27.72 -13.04 -18.83
CA GLU A 245 28.56 -12.14 -19.63
C GLU A 245 28.51 -10.65 -19.20
N ALA A 246 28.08 -10.38 -17.96
CA ALA A 246 28.18 -9.06 -17.33
C ALA A 246 28.96 -9.12 -16.01
N GLU A 247 29.45 -7.96 -15.56
CA GLU A 247 30.09 -7.72 -14.27
C GLU A 247 29.25 -6.72 -13.49
N GLY A 248 28.92 -7.03 -12.23
CA GLY A 248 28.14 -6.17 -11.37
C GLY A 248 28.98 -5.65 -10.20
N TYR A 249 28.76 -4.39 -9.83
CA TYR A 249 29.39 -3.76 -8.68
C TYR A 249 28.33 -3.04 -7.85
N ARG A 250 28.55 -3.01 -6.54
CA ARG A 250 27.88 -2.10 -5.62
C ARG A 250 28.83 -0.95 -5.32
N ILE A 251 28.31 0.27 -5.34
CA ILE A 251 29.05 1.50 -5.03
C ILE A 251 28.44 2.22 -3.83
N LEU A 252 29.29 2.93 -3.08
CA LEU A 252 28.89 3.93 -2.09
C LEU A 252 29.51 5.25 -2.51
N TYR A 253 28.72 6.32 -2.57
CA TYR A 253 29.15 7.60 -3.11
C TYR A 253 28.48 8.78 -2.40
N THR A 254 29.08 9.96 -2.54
CA THR A 254 28.55 11.22 -2.00
C THR A 254 27.50 11.80 -2.94
N THR A 255 26.48 12.44 -2.40
CA THR A 255 25.44 13.14 -3.17
C THR A 255 24.92 14.32 -2.35
N THR A 256 23.77 14.87 -2.72
CA THR A 256 23.24 16.09 -2.12
C THR A 256 21.75 15.92 -1.84
N HIS A 257 21.31 16.33 -0.64
CA HIS A 257 19.89 16.50 -0.33
C HIS A 257 19.27 17.62 -1.17
N ALA A 258 17.93 17.68 -1.22
CA ALA A 258 17.22 18.73 -1.97
C ALA A 258 17.59 20.16 -1.50
N ASP A 259 17.85 20.33 -0.19
CA ASP A 259 18.24 21.61 0.42
C ASP A 259 19.70 22.03 0.14
N GLY A 260 20.47 21.19 -0.55
CA GLY A 260 21.87 21.45 -0.90
C GLY A 260 22.89 20.91 0.13
N SER A 261 22.45 20.29 1.22
CA SER A 261 23.37 19.69 2.19
C SER A 261 23.98 18.37 1.68
N PRO A 262 25.23 18.03 2.04
CA PRO A 262 25.87 16.77 1.66
C PRO A 262 25.12 15.54 2.18
N ALA A 263 25.08 14.50 1.38
CA ALA A 263 24.43 13.23 1.67
C ALA A 263 25.27 12.05 1.16
N ILE A 264 24.93 10.83 1.57
CA ILE A 264 25.53 9.60 1.06
C ILE A 264 24.45 8.72 0.46
N SER A 265 24.73 8.12 -0.68
CA SER A 265 23.89 7.09 -1.28
C SER A 265 24.74 5.90 -1.71
N SER A 266 24.10 4.75 -1.86
CA SER A 266 24.65 3.59 -2.55
C SER A 266 24.00 3.42 -3.91
N GLY A 267 24.50 2.47 -4.69
CA GLY A 267 23.95 2.11 -5.98
C GLY A 267 24.65 0.89 -6.57
N THR A 268 24.29 0.57 -7.81
CA THR A 268 24.90 -0.52 -8.56
C THR A 268 25.41 -0.04 -9.91
N VAL A 269 26.46 -0.70 -10.39
CA VAL A 269 27.00 -0.53 -11.73
C VAL A 269 27.01 -1.89 -12.42
N LEU A 270 26.53 -1.94 -13.64
CA LEU A 270 26.50 -3.14 -14.48
C LEU A 270 27.31 -2.88 -15.74
N LEU A 271 28.29 -3.74 -16.00
CA LEU A 271 29.24 -3.61 -17.11
C LEU A 271 29.23 -4.86 -17.98
N PRO A 272 29.56 -4.76 -19.27
CA PRO A 272 29.80 -5.93 -20.09
C PRO A 272 31.10 -6.62 -19.66
N ALA A 273 31.09 -7.94 -19.52
CA ALA A 273 32.28 -8.71 -19.13
C ALA A 273 33.40 -8.62 -20.17
N ARG A 274 33.03 -8.41 -21.45
CA ARG A 274 33.98 -8.17 -22.53
C ARG A 274 33.83 -6.73 -23.00
N ARG A 275 34.85 -5.92 -22.72
CA ARG A 275 34.93 -4.52 -23.13
C ARG A 275 36.27 -4.21 -23.77
N GLY A 276 36.26 -3.28 -24.73
CA GLY A 276 37.46 -2.74 -25.34
C GLY A 276 38.09 -1.63 -24.48
N THR A 277 38.94 -0.82 -25.11
CA THR A 277 39.52 0.39 -24.50
C THR A 277 38.72 1.65 -24.78
N ASP A 278 37.72 1.58 -25.66
CA ASP A 278 36.88 2.73 -26.00
C ASP A 278 35.92 3.04 -24.84
N PRO A 279 35.58 4.32 -24.61
CA PRO A 279 34.61 4.70 -23.59
C PRO A 279 33.27 3.98 -23.82
N LEU A 280 32.76 3.34 -22.77
CA LEU A 280 31.49 2.62 -22.83
C LEU A 280 30.32 3.60 -22.90
N PRO A 281 29.32 3.35 -23.75
CA PRO A 281 28.07 4.08 -23.71
C PRO A 281 27.32 3.77 -22.41
N LEU A 282 26.59 4.74 -21.87
CA LEU A 282 26.05 4.68 -20.50
C LEU A 282 24.53 4.88 -20.46
N ILE A 283 23.88 4.08 -19.62
CA ILE A 283 22.50 4.29 -19.17
C ILE A 283 22.52 4.67 -17.69
N SER A 284 21.99 5.85 -17.35
CA SER A 284 21.74 6.25 -15.97
C SER A 284 20.32 5.85 -15.60
N VAL A 285 20.17 4.95 -14.62
CA VAL A 285 18.90 4.33 -14.26
C VAL A 285 18.35 4.94 -12.97
N ALA A 286 17.16 5.52 -13.08
CA ALA A 286 16.32 5.92 -11.97
C ALA A 286 15.32 4.78 -11.69
N HIS A 287 15.50 4.05 -10.58
CA HIS A 287 14.62 2.92 -10.28
C HIS A 287 13.24 3.36 -9.78
N GLY A 288 12.25 2.50 -9.97
CA GLY A 288 10.89 2.64 -9.45
C GLY A 288 10.80 2.44 -7.93
N THR A 289 9.61 2.47 -7.38
CA THR A 289 9.46 2.32 -5.92
C THR A 289 9.92 0.95 -5.44
N THR A 290 10.91 0.92 -4.55
CA THR A 290 11.37 -0.28 -3.84
C THR A 290 11.02 -0.27 -2.35
N GLY A 291 10.52 0.85 -1.82
CA GLY A 291 10.20 1.07 -0.41
C GLY A 291 10.85 2.35 0.12
N VAL A 292 10.77 2.57 1.44
CA VAL A 292 11.36 3.76 2.10
C VAL A 292 12.25 3.42 3.30
N ASP A 293 12.39 2.13 3.61
CA ASP A 293 13.25 1.62 4.68
C ASP A 293 14.65 1.32 4.09
N PRO A 294 15.75 1.59 4.81
CA PRO A 294 17.10 1.34 4.32
C PRO A 294 17.33 -0.08 3.76
N LYS A 295 16.64 -1.11 4.28
CA LYS A 295 16.77 -2.49 3.76
C LYS A 295 16.18 -2.68 2.35
N CYS A 296 15.48 -1.67 1.83
CA CYS A 296 14.81 -1.72 0.53
C CYS A 296 15.70 -1.28 -0.65
N ALA A 297 16.96 -0.91 -0.42
CA ALA A 297 17.89 -0.56 -1.49
C ALA A 297 18.01 -1.66 -2.56
N PRO A 298 17.90 -1.32 -3.86
CA PRO A 298 18.19 -2.25 -4.95
C PRO A 298 19.54 -2.96 -4.79
N SER A 299 20.61 -2.26 -4.38
CA SER A 299 21.95 -2.84 -4.22
C SER A 299 22.08 -3.84 -3.06
N LEU A 300 21.09 -3.91 -2.15
CA LEU A 300 20.96 -4.96 -1.13
C LEU A 300 20.17 -6.18 -1.63
N SER A 301 19.45 -6.05 -2.74
CA SER A 301 18.58 -7.09 -3.27
C SER A 301 19.38 -8.27 -3.82
N ALA A 302 18.78 -9.46 -3.78
CA ALA A 302 19.30 -10.63 -4.50
C ALA A 302 19.17 -10.48 -6.03
N THR A 303 18.35 -9.53 -6.50
CA THR A 303 18.10 -9.22 -7.91
C THR A 303 18.23 -7.71 -8.18
N PRO A 304 19.44 -7.14 -8.03
CA PRO A 304 19.67 -5.69 -8.05
C PRO A 304 19.33 -5.00 -9.39
N PHE A 305 19.25 -5.76 -10.49
CA PHE A 305 18.98 -5.24 -11.84
C PHE A 305 17.60 -5.64 -12.38
N SER A 306 16.67 -6.03 -11.50
CA SER A 306 15.34 -6.53 -11.89
C SER A 306 14.24 -5.46 -11.95
N ASP A 307 14.55 -4.20 -11.66
CA ASP A 307 13.60 -3.09 -11.67
C ASP A 307 13.32 -2.58 -13.10
N GLY A 308 12.12 -2.05 -13.31
CA GLY A 308 11.74 -1.38 -14.55
C GLY A 308 11.94 -2.25 -15.80
N ALA A 309 12.59 -1.67 -16.82
CA ALA A 309 12.87 -2.31 -18.10
C ALA A 309 14.06 -3.28 -18.05
N ALA A 310 14.13 -4.14 -17.03
CA ALA A 310 15.27 -5.02 -16.74
C ALA A 310 15.72 -5.88 -17.93
N ALA A 311 14.77 -6.42 -18.72
CA ALA A 311 15.09 -7.23 -19.89
C ALA A 311 15.73 -6.42 -21.02
N ALA A 312 15.36 -5.14 -21.17
CA ALA A 312 16.00 -4.24 -22.11
C ALA A 312 17.39 -3.83 -21.60
N LEU A 313 17.51 -3.55 -20.30
CA LEU A 313 18.79 -3.18 -19.67
C LEU A 313 19.82 -4.30 -19.81
N GLU A 314 19.43 -5.55 -19.53
CA GLU A 314 20.27 -6.72 -19.72
C GLU A 314 20.76 -6.84 -21.17
N GLN A 315 19.88 -6.68 -22.16
CA GLN A 315 20.25 -6.71 -23.59
C GLN A 315 21.18 -5.55 -23.97
N MET A 316 20.94 -4.33 -23.48
CA MET A 316 21.82 -3.19 -23.72
C MET A 316 23.24 -3.46 -23.23
N VAL A 317 23.39 -4.04 -22.03
CA VAL A 317 24.70 -4.37 -21.48
C VAL A 317 25.33 -5.54 -22.23
N VAL A 318 24.63 -6.67 -22.32
CA VAL A 318 25.22 -7.95 -22.77
C VAL A 318 25.39 -8.00 -24.29
N GLU A 319 24.45 -7.46 -25.05
CA GLU A 319 24.43 -7.56 -26.51
C GLU A 319 24.96 -6.30 -27.20
N HIS A 320 24.69 -5.12 -26.63
CA HIS A 320 25.11 -3.83 -27.20
C HIS A 320 26.38 -3.24 -26.55
N GLY A 321 26.89 -3.85 -25.47
CA GLY A 321 28.14 -3.44 -24.83
C GLY A 321 28.04 -2.11 -24.06
N TRP A 322 26.88 -1.81 -23.48
CA TRP A 322 26.66 -0.62 -22.67
C TRP A 322 27.00 -0.85 -21.20
N ALA A 323 27.35 0.23 -20.50
CA ALA A 323 27.34 0.29 -19.05
C ALA A 323 25.99 0.79 -18.56
N ALA A 324 25.60 0.40 -17.34
CA ALA A 324 24.47 0.96 -16.64
C ALA A 324 24.84 1.29 -15.20
N VAL A 325 24.32 2.40 -14.69
CA VAL A 325 24.48 2.82 -13.29
C VAL A 325 23.11 3.12 -12.70
N THR A 326 22.81 2.52 -11.56
CA THR A 326 21.56 2.71 -10.82
C THR A 326 21.88 3.26 -9.46
N SER A 327 21.30 4.41 -9.10
CA SER A 327 21.36 4.91 -7.73
C SER A 327 20.32 4.20 -6.87
N ASP A 328 20.63 3.80 -5.63
CA ASP A 328 19.62 3.36 -4.66
C ASP A 328 18.77 4.53 -4.10
N TYR A 329 19.24 5.77 -4.24
CA TYR A 329 18.78 6.97 -3.55
C TYR A 329 19.16 7.07 -2.06
N ILE A 330 19.31 8.30 -1.57
CA ILE A 330 19.46 8.62 -0.15
C ILE A 330 18.40 7.88 0.68
N GLY A 331 18.80 7.38 1.87
CA GLY A 331 17.92 6.69 2.82
C GLY A 331 17.58 5.25 2.44
N LEU A 332 17.93 4.81 1.23
CA LEU A 332 17.93 3.42 0.83
C LEU A 332 19.36 2.89 0.93
N GLY A 333 19.56 1.87 1.76
CA GLY A 333 20.86 1.33 2.13
C GLY A 333 21.60 2.19 3.16
N THR A 334 21.52 3.51 3.03
CA THR A 334 22.19 4.51 3.87
C THR A 334 21.27 5.05 4.99
N GLU A 335 21.82 5.85 5.89
CA GLU A 335 21.07 6.48 6.99
C GLU A 335 20.23 7.68 6.50
N GLY A 336 19.10 7.93 7.17
CA GLY A 336 18.20 9.05 6.90
C GLY A 336 16.91 8.64 6.18
N PRO A 337 15.92 9.54 6.11
CA PRO A 337 14.69 9.27 5.38
C PRO A 337 14.96 9.27 3.87
N HIS A 338 14.36 8.33 3.15
CA HIS A 338 14.37 8.34 1.70
C HIS A 338 13.52 9.52 1.18
N PRO A 339 14.06 10.44 0.35
CA PRO A 339 13.30 11.54 -0.26
C PRO A 339 12.40 11.03 -1.40
N TYR A 340 11.45 10.18 -1.04
CA TYR A 340 10.55 9.48 -1.93
C TYR A 340 9.69 10.46 -2.73
N LEU A 341 9.76 10.40 -4.07
CA LEU A 341 9.07 11.28 -5.01
C LEU A 341 9.42 12.77 -4.85
N VAL A 342 10.60 13.06 -4.28
CA VAL A 342 11.19 14.40 -4.27
C VAL A 342 12.14 14.51 -5.45
N GLY A 343 11.65 15.08 -6.55
CA GLY A 343 12.27 14.94 -7.87
C GLY A 343 13.69 15.49 -7.97
N ASP A 344 13.95 16.65 -7.35
CA ASP A 344 15.30 17.23 -7.32
C ASP A 344 16.30 16.33 -6.57
N ALA A 345 15.89 15.71 -5.45
CA ALA A 345 16.76 14.79 -4.72
C ALA A 345 17.03 13.51 -5.52
N GLU A 346 16.01 12.92 -6.14
CA GLU A 346 16.16 11.73 -6.99
C GLU A 346 17.11 12.00 -8.16
N ALA A 347 16.94 13.14 -8.83
CA ALA A 347 17.77 13.55 -9.94
C ALA A 347 19.25 13.76 -9.56
N ARG A 348 19.51 14.44 -8.43
CA ARG A 348 20.88 14.62 -7.92
C ARG A 348 21.55 13.27 -7.63
N ASN A 349 20.81 12.34 -7.03
CA ASN A 349 21.29 10.98 -6.79
C ASN A 349 21.65 10.25 -8.11
N VAL A 350 20.81 10.33 -9.15
CA VAL A 350 21.09 9.69 -10.45
C VAL A 350 22.33 10.28 -11.12
N LEU A 351 22.47 11.61 -11.12
CA LEU A 351 23.63 12.30 -11.69
C LEU A 351 24.91 12.03 -10.90
N ASP A 352 24.84 12.03 -9.57
CA ASP A 352 26.00 11.76 -8.72
C ASP A 352 26.42 10.29 -8.73
N ALA A 353 25.48 9.35 -8.87
CA ALA A 353 25.83 7.95 -9.13
C ALA A 353 26.57 7.82 -10.46
N THR A 354 26.14 8.57 -11.47
CA THR A 354 26.81 8.64 -12.77
C THR A 354 28.25 9.15 -12.61
N ARG A 355 28.45 10.28 -11.93
CA ARG A 355 29.80 10.79 -11.57
C ARG A 355 30.65 9.74 -10.86
N ALA A 356 30.09 9.08 -9.84
CA ALA A 356 30.82 8.07 -9.07
C ALA A 356 31.22 6.86 -9.92
N ALA A 357 30.39 6.49 -10.91
CA ALA A 357 30.72 5.42 -11.85
C ALA A 357 31.91 5.78 -12.76
N HIS A 358 32.13 7.06 -13.08
CA HIS A 358 33.32 7.51 -13.81
C HIS A 358 34.62 7.35 -13.00
N GLU A 359 34.56 7.23 -11.68
CA GLU A 359 35.73 7.02 -10.82
C GLU A 359 36.11 5.52 -10.66
N LEU A 360 35.39 4.60 -11.30
CA LEU A 360 35.73 3.18 -11.29
C LEU A 360 37.07 2.91 -11.99
N ALA A 361 37.95 2.16 -11.33
CA ALA A 361 39.22 1.75 -11.90
C ALA A 361 39.03 0.79 -13.09
N ASP A 362 39.90 0.90 -14.10
CA ASP A 362 39.92 0.05 -15.29
C ASP A 362 38.62 0.04 -16.12
N VAL A 363 37.80 1.08 -15.96
CA VAL A 363 36.59 1.36 -16.74
C VAL A 363 36.68 2.78 -17.27
N THR A 364 36.29 2.98 -18.52
CA THR A 364 36.13 4.31 -19.09
C THR A 364 34.71 4.42 -19.61
N LEU A 365 33.96 5.39 -19.10
CA LEU A 365 32.59 5.69 -19.52
C LEU A 365 32.60 6.94 -20.40
N ALA A 366 31.66 7.03 -21.34
CA ALA A 366 31.46 8.26 -22.09
C ALA A 366 30.82 9.34 -21.20
N ASP A 367 31.19 10.61 -21.40
CA ASP A 367 30.64 11.78 -20.65
C ASP A 367 29.21 12.16 -21.08
N ARG A 368 28.45 11.18 -21.56
CA ARG A 368 27.09 11.32 -22.06
C ARG A 368 26.29 10.08 -21.74
N THR A 369 24.99 10.24 -21.49
CA THR A 369 24.14 9.17 -20.98
C THR A 369 22.72 9.27 -21.53
N VAL A 370 22.00 8.15 -21.56
CA VAL A 370 20.55 8.13 -21.70
C VAL A 370 19.95 7.76 -20.35
N VAL A 371 18.96 8.52 -19.88
CA VAL A 371 18.35 8.31 -18.57
C VAL A 371 17.09 7.47 -18.72
N TRP A 372 16.99 6.38 -17.97
CA TRP A 372 15.81 5.50 -17.97
C TRP A 372 15.15 5.48 -16.60
N GLY A 373 13.82 5.39 -16.55
CA GLY A 373 13.15 5.12 -15.29
C GLY A 373 11.66 4.79 -15.39
N HIS A 374 11.17 4.01 -14.43
CA HIS A 374 9.78 3.53 -14.36
C HIS A 374 9.07 4.03 -13.10
N SER A 375 7.79 4.41 -13.19
CA SER A 375 6.98 4.81 -12.02
C SER A 375 7.59 6.01 -11.29
N GLN A 376 7.98 5.87 -10.01
CA GLN A 376 8.84 6.84 -9.30
C GLN A 376 10.09 7.18 -10.12
N GLY A 377 10.81 6.17 -10.59
CA GLY A 377 11.98 6.35 -11.42
C GLY A 377 11.68 7.07 -12.74
N GLY A 378 10.45 6.96 -13.25
CA GLY A 378 10.02 7.73 -14.42
C GLY A 378 9.93 9.23 -14.12
N GLN A 379 9.43 9.59 -12.93
CA GLN A 379 9.49 10.97 -12.43
C GLN A 379 10.96 11.40 -12.20
N GLY A 380 11.77 10.55 -11.56
CA GLY A 380 13.20 10.78 -11.36
C GLY A 380 13.98 10.97 -12.67
N ALA A 381 13.67 10.21 -13.73
CA ALA A 381 14.29 10.35 -15.05
C ALA A 381 13.98 11.71 -15.70
N LEU A 382 12.72 12.15 -15.62
CA LEU A 382 12.30 13.47 -16.09
C LEU A 382 13.01 14.59 -15.32
N TRP A 383 13.06 14.51 -13.99
CA TRP A 383 13.78 15.48 -13.16
C TRP A 383 15.30 15.47 -13.43
N THR A 384 15.89 14.30 -13.65
CA THR A 384 17.31 14.14 -14.00
C THR A 384 17.62 14.95 -15.26
N GLY A 385 16.80 14.79 -16.30
CA GLY A 385 16.92 15.60 -17.51
C GLY A 385 16.76 17.10 -17.25
N GLN A 386 15.76 17.48 -16.46
CA GLN A 386 15.43 18.88 -16.17
C GLN A 386 16.56 19.64 -15.45
N ILE A 387 17.31 18.99 -14.55
CA ILE A 387 18.34 19.66 -13.75
C ILE A 387 19.77 19.44 -14.24
N ALA A 388 20.00 18.50 -15.17
CA ALA A 388 21.34 18.07 -15.59
C ALA A 388 22.25 19.24 -15.97
N ASP A 389 21.81 20.13 -16.86
CA ASP A 389 22.62 21.27 -17.34
C ASP A 389 23.05 22.22 -16.21
N ALA A 390 22.26 22.34 -15.15
CA ALA A 390 22.56 23.22 -14.02
C ALA A 390 23.38 22.53 -12.92
N TYR A 391 23.11 21.25 -12.65
CA TYR A 391 23.70 20.51 -11.54
C TYR A 391 24.95 19.70 -11.93
N ALA A 392 24.95 19.12 -13.13
CA ALA A 392 26.02 18.29 -13.68
C ALA A 392 26.30 18.62 -15.16
N PRO A 393 26.74 19.86 -15.47
CA PRO A 393 26.95 20.33 -16.84
C PRO A 393 27.99 19.53 -17.64
N GLU A 394 28.84 18.76 -16.95
CA GLU A 394 29.81 17.86 -17.57
C GLU A 394 29.21 16.55 -18.10
N ILE A 395 27.97 16.21 -17.72
CA ILE A 395 27.24 15.02 -18.20
C ILE A 395 26.23 15.46 -19.26
N THR A 396 26.44 15.02 -20.50
CA THR A 396 25.46 15.30 -21.58
C THR A 396 24.32 14.28 -21.56
N ILE A 397 23.08 14.74 -21.45
CA ILE A 397 21.89 13.87 -21.58
C ILE A 397 21.53 13.75 -23.06
N GLU A 398 21.58 12.55 -23.62
CA GLU A 398 21.26 12.26 -25.03
C GLU A 398 19.78 11.88 -25.22
N GLY A 399 19.11 11.47 -24.14
CA GLY A 399 17.69 11.15 -24.13
C GLY A 399 17.17 10.82 -22.74
N ILE A 400 15.87 11.02 -22.55
CA ILE A 400 15.15 10.73 -21.32
C ILE A 400 14.02 9.76 -21.65
N ALA A 401 14.07 8.53 -21.13
CA ALA A 401 13.04 7.51 -21.32
C ALA A 401 12.30 7.25 -20.00
N ALA A 402 11.06 7.72 -19.92
CA ALA A 402 10.21 7.63 -18.75
C ALA A 402 9.02 6.68 -19.01
N PHE A 403 8.86 5.67 -18.17
CA PHE A 403 7.83 4.63 -18.32
C PHE A 403 6.81 4.73 -17.18
N ALA A 404 5.53 4.91 -17.51
CA ALA A 404 4.44 5.16 -16.56
C ALA A 404 4.86 6.14 -15.44
N PRO A 405 5.43 7.33 -15.78
CA PRO A 405 6.05 8.19 -14.77
C PRO A 405 5.03 8.76 -13.81
N ALA A 406 5.40 8.93 -12.54
CA ALA A 406 4.60 9.67 -11.55
C ALA A 406 4.64 11.20 -11.82
N ALA A 407 4.25 11.62 -13.02
CA ALA A 407 4.48 12.96 -13.55
C ALA A 407 3.43 14.00 -13.12
N ASP A 408 2.28 13.59 -12.59
CA ASP A 408 1.27 14.44 -11.92
C ASP A 408 1.04 13.90 -10.50
N LEU A 409 1.93 14.25 -9.58
CA LEU A 409 1.93 13.66 -8.23
C LEU A 409 0.70 14.05 -7.41
N TYR A 410 0.22 15.29 -7.57
CA TYR A 410 -1.04 15.73 -6.96
C TYR A 410 -2.22 14.96 -7.54
N GLY A 411 -2.30 14.85 -8.88
CA GLY A 411 -3.35 14.11 -9.55
C GLY A 411 -3.39 12.64 -9.16
N LEU A 412 -2.22 12.00 -9.01
CA LEU A 412 -2.10 10.63 -8.49
C LEU A 412 -2.65 10.53 -7.06
N ALA A 413 -2.22 11.43 -6.18
CA ALA A 413 -2.66 11.44 -4.78
C ALA A 413 -4.17 11.65 -4.66
N ASP A 414 -4.78 12.52 -5.47
CA ASP A 414 -6.23 12.78 -5.43
C ASP A 414 -7.05 11.67 -6.12
N ALA A 415 -6.63 11.21 -7.29
CA ALA A 415 -7.37 10.23 -8.08
C ALA A 415 -7.36 8.82 -7.44
N ASP A 416 -6.30 8.48 -6.71
CA ASP A 416 -6.08 7.13 -6.18
C ASP A 416 -6.17 7.04 -4.66
N LYS A 417 -6.55 8.12 -3.96
CA LYS A 417 -6.63 8.17 -2.48
C LYS A 417 -7.43 7.04 -1.84
N ASN A 418 -8.39 6.46 -2.59
CA ASN A 418 -9.23 5.36 -2.13
C ASN A 418 -8.75 3.98 -2.57
N ASP A 419 -7.86 3.90 -3.55
CA ASP A 419 -7.35 2.67 -4.13
C ASP A 419 -6.18 2.11 -3.32
N ALA A 420 -5.98 0.79 -3.36
CA ALA A 420 -4.96 0.14 -2.53
C ALA A 420 -3.54 0.59 -2.88
N ALA A 421 -3.26 0.79 -4.17
CA ALA A 421 -1.95 1.24 -4.65
C ALA A 421 -1.70 2.71 -4.28
N GLY A 422 -2.68 3.61 -4.48
CA GLY A 422 -2.57 5.01 -4.08
C GLY A 422 -2.39 5.21 -2.57
N LYS A 423 -3.04 4.39 -1.74
CA LYS A 423 -2.80 4.38 -0.28
C LYS A 423 -1.40 3.92 0.09
N THR A 424 -0.80 3.00 -0.67
CA THR A 424 0.58 2.57 -0.45
C THR A 424 1.56 3.69 -0.77
N VAL A 425 1.42 4.33 -1.94
CA VAL A 425 2.23 5.51 -2.31
C VAL A 425 2.07 6.62 -1.28
N SER A 426 0.83 6.94 -0.89
CA SER A 426 0.54 7.95 0.13
C SER A 426 1.14 7.61 1.50
N ALA A 427 1.20 6.33 1.87
CA ALA A 427 1.85 5.90 3.11
C ALA A 427 3.36 6.09 3.07
N TYR A 428 4.01 5.83 1.94
CA TYR A 428 5.44 6.12 1.77
C TYR A 428 5.73 7.63 1.81
N ILE A 429 4.89 8.45 1.16
CA ILE A 429 4.96 9.92 1.26
C ILE A 429 4.77 10.35 2.71
N ALA A 430 3.71 9.91 3.39
CA ALA A 430 3.46 10.28 4.79
C ALA A 430 4.64 9.95 5.70
N ALA A 431 5.20 8.74 5.57
CA ALA A 431 6.29 8.29 6.42
C ALA A 431 7.62 9.03 6.17
N THR A 432 7.86 9.53 4.96
CA THR A 432 9.13 10.17 4.59
C THR A 432 9.05 11.69 4.66
N TRP A 433 7.96 12.28 4.16
CA TRP A 433 7.79 13.73 4.07
C TRP A 433 7.53 14.38 5.42
N ASN A 434 7.02 13.64 6.41
CA ASN A 434 6.92 14.15 7.78
C ASN A 434 8.31 14.50 8.35
N ASP A 435 9.32 13.70 8.03
CA ASP A 435 10.70 13.95 8.48
C ASP A 435 11.43 14.97 7.60
N LEU A 436 11.14 14.98 6.29
CA LEU A 436 11.79 15.89 5.32
C LEU A 436 11.22 17.31 5.35
N TYR A 437 9.93 17.45 5.65
CA TYR A 437 9.17 18.70 5.67
C TYR A 437 8.40 18.82 7.00
N PRO A 438 9.10 18.96 8.13
CA PRO A 438 8.48 18.98 9.46
C PRO A 438 7.46 20.12 9.63
N GLU A 439 7.54 21.17 8.82
CA GLU A 439 6.56 22.25 8.75
C GLU A 439 5.16 21.81 8.30
N LEU A 440 5.04 20.69 7.59
CA LEU A 440 3.76 20.15 7.12
C LEU A 440 3.03 19.32 8.20
N ASP A 441 3.72 18.88 9.25
CA ASP A 441 3.20 18.10 10.38
C ASP A 441 2.23 16.98 9.94
N LEU A 442 2.66 16.18 8.96
CA LEU A 442 1.77 15.27 8.23
C LEU A 442 1.14 14.21 9.15
N ASP A 443 1.82 13.80 10.21
CA ASP A 443 1.32 12.83 11.20
C ASP A 443 0.03 13.31 11.90
N GLU A 444 -0.08 14.60 12.22
CA GLU A 444 -1.29 15.22 12.81
C GLU A 444 -2.40 15.43 11.75
N HIS A 445 -2.03 15.43 10.48
CA HIS A 445 -2.93 15.67 9.34
C HIS A 445 -3.36 14.40 8.59
N LEU A 446 -2.99 13.21 9.09
CA LEU A 446 -3.49 11.94 8.59
C LEU A 446 -4.98 11.74 8.87
N THR A 447 -5.65 11.02 7.98
CA THR A 447 -7.04 10.61 8.21
C THR A 447 -7.13 9.70 9.43
N ALA A 448 -8.12 9.91 10.29
CA ALA A 448 -8.29 9.14 11.51
C ALA A 448 -8.19 7.62 11.28
N GLY A 449 -7.29 6.97 12.02
CA GLY A 449 -7.06 5.52 11.96
C GLY A 449 -6.21 5.03 10.78
N SER A 450 -5.64 5.91 9.94
CA SER A 450 -4.72 5.51 8.87
C SER A 450 -3.27 5.32 9.36
N ALA A 451 -2.84 6.02 10.42
CA ALA A 451 -1.45 6.03 10.91
C ALA A 451 -0.83 4.64 11.12
N VAL A 452 -1.55 3.70 11.75
CA VAL A 452 -1.07 2.33 11.95
C VAL A 452 -0.89 1.60 10.61
N GLY A 453 -1.74 1.90 9.62
CA GLY A 453 -1.59 1.40 8.25
C GLY A 453 -0.36 1.98 7.56
N VAL A 454 -0.14 3.29 7.72
CA VAL A 454 1.03 4.02 7.18
C VAL A 454 2.33 3.41 7.71
N GLU A 455 2.49 3.33 9.03
CA GLU A 455 3.67 2.73 9.68
C GLU A 455 3.91 1.29 9.20
N ARG A 456 2.84 0.52 9.06
CA ARG A 456 2.89 -0.87 8.62
C ARG A 456 3.25 -1.03 7.15
N ILE A 457 2.93 -0.06 6.31
CA ILE A 457 3.27 -0.08 4.88
C ILE A 457 4.70 0.43 4.69
N SER A 458 5.12 1.47 5.40
CA SER A 458 6.47 2.05 5.29
C SER A 458 7.59 1.06 5.61
N GLN A 459 7.32 0.08 6.47
CA GLN A 459 8.25 -1.01 6.81
C GLN A 459 8.38 -2.11 5.74
N LEU A 460 7.54 -2.09 4.69
CA LEU A 460 7.57 -3.09 3.61
C LEU A 460 8.40 -2.57 2.43
N CYS A 461 9.19 -3.46 1.83
CA CYS A 461 9.86 -3.19 0.57
C CYS A 461 9.00 -3.66 -0.59
N PHE A 462 9.01 -2.94 -1.70
CA PHE A 462 8.22 -3.23 -2.88
C PHE A 462 8.95 -4.20 -3.82
N ASN A 463 9.43 -5.34 -3.28
CA ASN A 463 10.12 -6.38 -4.05
C ASN A 463 9.47 -7.77 -3.89
N GLY A 464 9.37 -8.53 -4.98
CA GLY A 464 8.83 -9.89 -4.98
C GLY A 464 7.49 -10.03 -4.24
N LYS A 465 7.46 -10.85 -3.18
CA LYS A 465 6.24 -11.11 -2.39
C LYS A 465 5.78 -9.91 -1.54
N ASP A 466 6.66 -8.96 -1.26
CA ASP A 466 6.34 -7.83 -0.40
C ASP A 466 5.53 -6.76 -1.16
N VAL A 467 5.57 -6.75 -2.50
CA VAL A 467 4.62 -6.02 -3.36
C VAL A 467 3.18 -6.46 -3.06
N LEU A 468 2.93 -7.77 -3.07
CA LEU A 468 1.61 -8.32 -2.75
C LEU A 468 1.21 -7.97 -1.31
N ALA A 469 2.16 -8.03 -0.37
CA ALA A 469 1.91 -7.66 1.02
C ALA A 469 1.54 -6.17 1.16
N ALA A 470 2.26 -5.27 0.50
CA ALA A 470 2.02 -3.82 0.52
C ALA A 470 0.64 -3.50 -0.06
N ILE A 471 0.32 -4.04 -1.24
CA ILE A 471 -1.00 -3.84 -1.86
C ILE A 471 -2.12 -4.40 -0.96
N ILE A 472 -1.96 -5.61 -0.40
CA ILE A 472 -2.95 -6.17 0.54
C ILE A 472 -3.07 -5.26 1.77
N ARG A 473 -1.97 -4.75 2.35
CA ARG A 473 -2.06 -3.80 3.47
C ARG A 473 -2.77 -2.51 3.07
N GLY A 474 -2.53 -1.99 1.87
CA GLY A 474 -3.28 -0.87 1.29
C GLY A 474 -4.79 -1.13 1.25
N THR A 475 -5.23 -2.33 0.85
CA THR A 475 -6.66 -2.71 0.90
C THR A 475 -7.23 -2.76 2.32
N GLN A 476 -6.36 -2.91 3.33
CA GLN A 476 -6.74 -2.95 4.74
C GLN A 476 -6.65 -1.58 5.42
N VAL A 477 -6.18 -0.53 4.75
CA VAL A 477 -6.31 0.83 5.27
C VAL A 477 -7.77 1.29 5.08
N THR A 478 -8.46 1.48 6.20
CA THR A 478 -9.93 1.70 6.22
C THR A 478 -10.38 2.98 5.51
N ASN A 479 -9.53 4.00 5.48
CA ASN A 479 -9.78 5.30 4.86
C ASN A 479 -8.69 5.63 3.82
N GLN A 480 -8.81 6.77 3.15
CA GLN A 480 -7.66 7.39 2.48
C GLN A 480 -6.58 7.79 3.51
N VAL A 481 -5.33 7.94 3.08
CA VAL A 481 -4.23 8.33 3.98
C VAL A 481 -4.37 9.80 4.35
N PHE A 482 -4.44 10.69 3.35
CA PHE A 482 -4.62 12.13 3.51
C PHE A 482 -6.08 12.53 3.26
N PRO A 483 -6.72 13.31 4.14
CA PRO A 483 -8.05 13.85 3.90
C PRO A 483 -8.00 14.93 2.80
N ASP A 484 -9.14 15.18 2.15
CA ASP A 484 -9.25 16.17 1.07
C ASP A 484 -8.79 17.57 1.51
N SER A 485 -8.96 17.92 2.79
CA SER A 485 -8.48 19.19 3.35
C SER A 485 -6.96 19.31 3.35
N THR A 486 -6.24 18.20 3.59
CA THR A 486 -4.77 18.18 3.59
C THR A 486 -4.26 18.26 2.16
N LEU A 487 -4.89 17.53 1.22
CA LEU A 487 -4.58 17.64 -0.21
C LEU A 487 -4.90 19.04 -0.75
N ALA A 488 -5.92 19.75 -0.25
CA ALA A 488 -6.24 21.10 -0.71
C ALA A 488 -5.33 22.20 -0.14
N GLY A 489 -4.45 21.88 0.80
CA GLY A 489 -3.56 22.83 1.49
C GLY A 489 -2.11 22.82 0.99
N GLU A 490 -1.20 23.26 1.86
CA GLU A 490 0.24 23.39 1.57
C GLU A 490 0.89 22.08 1.12
N PHE A 491 0.47 20.95 1.69
CA PHE A 491 0.92 19.62 1.26
C PHE A 491 0.57 19.35 -0.22
N GLY A 492 -0.65 19.71 -0.65
CA GLY A 492 -1.04 19.59 -2.05
C GLY A 492 -0.22 20.46 -2.99
N ASP A 493 0.15 21.66 -2.55
CA ASP A 493 1.03 22.54 -3.33
C ASP A 493 2.45 21.99 -3.40
N MET A 494 2.95 21.35 -2.32
CA MET A 494 4.21 20.63 -2.35
C MET A 494 4.17 19.45 -3.34
N LEU A 495 3.08 18.65 -3.38
CA LEU A 495 2.92 17.58 -4.37
C LEU A 495 2.94 18.12 -5.80
N LYS A 496 2.29 19.26 -6.07
CA LYS A 496 2.33 19.91 -7.39
C LYS A 496 3.75 20.36 -7.75
N ALA A 497 4.51 20.86 -6.78
CA ALA A 497 5.90 21.29 -7.00
C ALA A 497 6.84 20.15 -7.40
N GLN A 498 6.49 18.88 -7.10
CA GLN A 498 7.25 17.70 -7.51
C GLN A 498 6.91 17.18 -8.92
N THR A 499 6.01 17.86 -9.64
CA THR A 499 5.68 17.56 -11.05
C THR A 499 6.80 18.05 -11.95
N PRO A 500 7.46 17.19 -12.76
CA PRO A 500 8.43 17.63 -13.75
C PRO A 500 7.73 18.43 -14.85
N VAL A 501 8.26 19.61 -15.17
CA VAL A 501 7.66 20.54 -16.13
C VAL A 501 8.59 20.93 -17.28
N GLY A 502 9.86 20.52 -17.21
CA GLY A 502 10.89 20.95 -18.15
C GLY A 502 11.54 22.30 -17.75
N PRO A 503 12.34 22.90 -18.63
CA PRO A 503 12.64 22.43 -19.98
C PRO A 503 13.42 21.12 -19.99
N PHE A 504 13.18 20.26 -20.99
CA PHE A 504 13.99 19.05 -21.17
C PHE A 504 15.08 19.31 -22.23
N PRO A 505 16.38 19.22 -21.88
CA PRO A 505 17.47 19.54 -22.82
C PRO A 505 17.70 18.46 -23.89
N ALA A 506 17.02 17.31 -23.77
CA ALA A 506 17.19 16.14 -24.61
C ALA A 506 15.82 15.56 -25.02
N PRO A 507 15.74 14.78 -26.11
CA PRO A 507 14.50 14.13 -26.52
C PRO A 507 13.90 13.25 -25.42
N VAL A 508 12.59 13.36 -25.21
CA VAL A 508 11.87 12.61 -24.20
C VAL A 508 11.02 11.50 -24.84
N LEU A 509 11.14 10.26 -24.35
CA LEU A 509 10.21 9.17 -24.59
C LEU A 509 9.35 8.98 -23.34
N VAL A 510 8.03 8.99 -23.51
CA VAL A 510 7.07 8.61 -22.48
C VAL A 510 6.33 7.36 -22.93
N ALA A 511 6.38 6.29 -22.15
CA ALA A 511 5.64 5.06 -22.42
C ALA A 511 4.56 4.82 -21.37
N GLN A 512 3.31 4.57 -21.77
CA GLN A 512 2.19 4.36 -20.84
C GLN A 512 1.39 3.10 -21.19
N GLY A 513 1.16 2.24 -20.19
CA GLY A 513 0.19 1.14 -20.32
C GLY A 513 -1.24 1.67 -20.19
N LEU A 514 -2.15 1.28 -21.09
CA LEU A 514 -3.54 1.78 -21.07
C LEU A 514 -4.43 1.12 -20.01
N ASP A 515 -3.98 0.02 -19.42
CA ASP A 515 -4.68 -0.66 -18.32
C ASP A 515 -4.06 -0.33 -16.95
N ASP A 516 -3.22 0.71 -16.87
CA ASP A 516 -2.53 1.12 -15.65
C ASP A 516 -3.53 1.58 -14.57
N PRO A 517 -3.61 0.87 -13.41
CA PRO A 517 -4.54 1.20 -12.34
C PRO A 517 -3.99 2.21 -11.34
N LEU A 518 -2.73 2.64 -11.47
CA LEU A 518 -2.04 3.54 -10.55
C LEU A 518 -1.72 4.85 -11.28
N VAL A 519 -0.75 4.85 -12.20
CA VAL A 519 -0.51 6.02 -13.05
C VAL A 519 -1.53 5.98 -14.18
N LYS A 520 -2.75 6.42 -13.85
CA LYS A 520 -3.91 6.34 -14.75
C LYS A 520 -3.58 7.05 -16.06
N PRO A 521 -3.87 6.43 -17.23
CA PRO A 521 -3.54 7.01 -18.54
C PRO A 521 -4.06 8.43 -18.72
N GLN A 522 -5.22 8.76 -18.16
CA GLN A 522 -5.80 10.10 -18.26
C GLN A 522 -5.00 11.16 -17.47
N LEU A 523 -4.28 10.78 -16.42
CA LEU A 523 -3.34 11.69 -15.75
C LEU A 523 -2.14 11.94 -16.65
N GLN A 524 -1.59 10.87 -17.25
CA GLN A 524 -0.44 10.96 -18.14
C GLN A 524 -0.75 11.74 -19.42
N ASP A 525 -1.90 11.50 -20.04
CA ASP A 525 -2.38 12.23 -21.23
C ASP A 525 -2.43 13.73 -20.95
N ARG A 526 -3.01 14.15 -19.81
CA ARG A 526 -3.08 15.56 -19.42
C ARG A 526 -1.70 16.17 -19.18
N TRP A 527 -0.79 15.43 -18.57
CA TRP A 527 0.58 15.91 -18.37
C TRP A 527 1.30 16.08 -19.71
N VAL A 528 1.22 15.09 -20.61
CA VAL A 528 1.81 15.15 -21.96
C VAL A 528 1.23 16.33 -22.73
N GLU A 529 -0.10 16.44 -22.83
CA GLU A 529 -0.78 17.56 -23.50
C GLU A 529 -0.30 18.92 -22.98
N ALA A 530 -0.13 19.06 -21.65
CA ALA A 530 0.36 20.30 -21.05
C ALA A 530 1.82 20.60 -21.38
N ARG A 531 2.68 19.59 -21.52
CA ARG A 531 4.08 19.77 -21.96
C ARG A 531 4.17 20.10 -23.45
N CYS A 532 3.40 19.41 -24.28
CA CYS A 532 3.32 19.70 -25.72
C CYS A 532 2.88 21.15 -25.98
N ALA A 533 1.96 21.67 -25.16
CA ALA A 533 1.49 23.06 -25.27
C ALA A 533 2.57 24.10 -24.93
N GLU A 534 3.61 23.71 -24.19
CA GLU A 534 4.79 24.51 -23.85
C GLU A 534 5.98 24.20 -24.80
N GLU A 535 5.72 23.58 -25.96
CA GLU A 535 6.70 23.27 -27.01
C GLU A 535 7.78 22.23 -26.62
N GLU A 536 7.53 21.41 -25.58
CA GLU A 536 8.37 20.26 -25.26
C GLU A 536 8.20 19.13 -26.29
N ALA A 537 9.32 18.59 -26.78
CA ALA A 537 9.34 17.49 -27.74
C ALA A 537 9.30 16.12 -27.03
N ILE A 538 8.14 15.47 -27.08
CA ILE A 538 7.82 14.19 -26.44
C ILE A 538 7.41 13.14 -27.50
N ASP A 539 8.11 12.01 -27.51
CA ASP A 539 7.66 10.77 -28.14
C ASP A 539 6.76 10.03 -27.14
N TYR A 540 5.44 10.23 -27.23
CA TYR A 540 4.47 9.61 -26.33
C TYR A 540 3.89 8.32 -26.94
N ARG A 541 4.15 7.18 -26.30
CA ARG A 541 3.72 5.85 -26.74
C ARG A 541 2.78 5.21 -25.74
N THR A 542 1.71 4.61 -26.25
CA THR A 542 0.70 3.93 -25.43
C THR A 542 0.57 2.47 -25.82
N TYR A 543 0.39 1.61 -24.82
CA TYR A 543 0.37 0.15 -24.98
C TYR A 543 -0.94 -0.43 -24.46
N ALA A 544 -1.81 -0.87 -25.38
CA ALA A 544 -3.09 -1.49 -25.05
C ALA A 544 -2.90 -2.91 -24.49
N GLY A 545 -3.64 -3.27 -23.43
CA GLY A 545 -3.52 -4.57 -22.78
C GLY A 545 -2.37 -4.68 -21.77
N PHE A 546 -1.65 -3.57 -21.53
CA PHE A 546 -0.55 -3.48 -20.58
C PHE A 546 -0.93 -2.55 -19.43
N ASP A 547 -0.68 -3.01 -18.22
CA ASP A 547 -0.85 -2.28 -16.96
C ASP A 547 0.48 -1.63 -16.50
N HIS A 548 0.47 -1.09 -15.28
CA HIS A 548 1.61 -0.39 -14.68
C HIS A 548 2.93 -1.19 -14.70
N VAL A 549 2.86 -2.50 -14.51
CA VAL A 549 4.05 -3.37 -14.37
C VAL A 549 4.36 -4.10 -15.65
N SER A 550 3.33 -4.58 -16.35
CA SER A 550 3.49 -5.34 -17.59
C SER A 550 4.03 -4.48 -18.74
N VAL A 551 3.82 -3.16 -18.74
CA VAL A 551 4.37 -2.25 -19.77
C VAL A 551 5.90 -2.27 -19.83
N VAL A 552 6.59 -2.57 -18.72
CA VAL A 552 8.06 -2.73 -18.67
C VAL A 552 8.52 -4.18 -18.59
N SER A 553 7.59 -5.14 -18.75
CA SER A 553 7.94 -6.56 -18.72
C SER A 553 8.70 -7.01 -19.97
N LYS A 554 9.39 -8.14 -19.86
CA LYS A 554 10.14 -8.76 -20.97
C LYS A 554 9.30 -8.95 -22.24
N ASP A 555 8.02 -9.30 -22.10
CA ASP A 555 7.13 -9.58 -23.23
C ASP A 555 6.44 -8.31 -23.77
N SER A 556 6.73 -7.14 -23.19
CA SER A 556 6.20 -5.86 -23.64
C SER A 556 6.80 -5.44 -24.99
N PRO A 557 5.99 -4.92 -25.94
CA PRO A 557 6.49 -4.27 -27.15
C PRO A 557 7.44 -3.10 -26.87
N LEU A 558 7.32 -2.46 -25.70
CA LEU A 558 8.26 -1.42 -25.27
C LEU A 558 9.70 -1.92 -25.19
N THR A 559 9.94 -3.19 -24.84
CA THR A 559 11.30 -3.73 -24.63
C THR A 559 12.20 -3.55 -25.86
N PRO A 560 11.87 -4.10 -27.05
CA PRO A 560 12.67 -3.85 -28.25
C PRO A 560 12.63 -2.39 -28.70
N GLU A 561 11.49 -1.71 -28.56
CA GLU A 561 11.34 -0.30 -28.95
C GLU A 561 12.24 0.65 -28.16
N LEU A 562 12.45 0.38 -26.87
CA LEU A 562 13.29 1.17 -25.98
C LEU A 562 14.77 1.00 -26.33
N ILE A 563 15.19 -0.22 -26.67
CA ILE A 563 16.55 -0.51 -27.15
C ILE A 563 16.80 0.30 -28.42
N ASP A 564 15.93 0.17 -29.42
CA ASP A 564 16.04 0.88 -30.70
C ASP A 564 16.05 2.41 -30.50
N TRP A 565 15.16 2.93 -29.66
CA TRP A 565 15.08 4.36 -29.35
C TRP A 565 16.37 4.86 -28.69
N THR A 566 16.92 4.11 -27.74
CA THR A 566 18.14 4.47 -27.02
C THR A 566 19.36 4.47 -27.94
N LEU A 567 19.48 3.47 -28.81
CA LEU A 567 20.54 3.40 -29.82
C LEU A 567 20.42 4.57 -30.82
N ALA A 568 19.21 4.96 -31.23
CA ALA A 568 18.98 6.09 -32.13
C ALA A 568 19.40 7.43 -31.49
N ARG A 569 19.05 7.66 -30.21
CA ARG A 569 19.51 8.85 -29.46
C ARG A 569 21.02 8.89 -29.36
N TRP A 570 21.64 7.77 -29.00
CA TRP A 570 23.09 7.67 -28.96
C TRP A 570 23.74 7.96 -30.33
N SER A 571 23.13 7.50 -31.42
CA SER A 571 23.66 7.70 -32.78
C SER A 571 23.53 9.15 -33.28
N GLY A 572 22.80 10.02 -32.56
CA GLY A 572 22.47 11.37 -32.99
C GLY A 572 21.37 11.41 -34.05
N ASP A 573 20.56 10.36 -34.15
CA ASP A 573 19.43 10.32 -35.08
C ASP A 573 18.36 11.31 -34.64
N ALA A 574 17.79 12.02 -35.62
CA ALA A 574 16.75 13.00 -35.36
C ALA A 574 15.61 12.40 -34.52
N PRO A 575 15.19 13.06 -33.43
CA PRO A 575 14.07 12.59 -32.64
C PRO A 575 12.79 12.60 -33.48
N THR A 576 11.88 11.70 -33.15
CA THR A 576 10.56 11.59 -33.80
C THR A 576 9.47 11.88 -32.78
N PRO A 577 9.45 13.09 -32.19
CA PRO A 577 8.45 13.43 -31.20
C PRO A 577 7.08 13.48 -31.90
N ASN A 578 6.04 13.05 -31.18
CA ASN A 578 4.67 13.05 -31.70
C ASN A 578 3.77 14.10 -31.02
N CYS A 579 4.36 14.83 -30.09
CA CYS A 579 4.20 16.26 -29.90
C CYS A 579 5.59 16.86 -29.65
#